data_AF-A0A2W4SPN0-F1
#
_entry.id   AF-A0A2W4SPN0-F1
#
_cell.length_a   1.000
_cell.length_b   1.000
_cell.length_c   1.000
_cell.angle_alpha   90.00
_cell.angle_beta   90.00
_cell.angle_gamma   90.00
#
_symmetry.space_group_name_H-M   'P 1'
#
loop_
_entity.id
_entity.type
_entity.pdbx_description
1 polymer ?
#
loop_
_entity_poly.entity_id
_entity_poly.type
_entity_poly.pdbx_seq_one_letter_code
_entity_poly.pdbx_strand_id
1 'polypeptide(L)' 'GPLEPLAALQMFLAQRADARTEIPTRNGAPNLSLIAKLCGFSRDYFYKNPEAKELLDRHMESRTSGHQARALP' A
#
# COMPACT_ATOMS: atom_id res chain seq x y z
N GLY A 1 -9.32 -12.37 16.54
CA GLY A 1 -8.53 -13.22 15.64
C GLY A 1 -7.71 -12.33 14.73
N PRO A 2 -6.70 -12.86 14.02
CA PRO A 2 -6.04 -12.10 12.96
C PRO A 2 -7.07 -11.68 11.91
N LEU A 3 -6.91 -10.48 11.36
CA LEU A 3 -7.71 -10.01 10.23
C LEU A 3 -7.40 -10.87 9.00
N GLU A 4 -8.39 -11.08 8.14
CA GLU A 4 -8.16 -11.64 6.82
C GLU A 4 -7.15 -10.76 6.04
N PRO A 5 -6.23 -11.35 5.24
CA PRO A 5 -5.11 -10.59 4.66
C PRO A 5 -5.52 -9.36 3.83
N LEU A 6 -6.60 -9.45 3.07
CA LEU A 6 -7.11 -8.31 2.29
C LEU A 6 -7.63 -7.19 3.20
N ALA A 7 -8.36 -7.52 4.27
CA ALA A 7 -8.84 -6.55 5.24
C ALA A 7 -7.68 -5.88 6.00
N ALA A 8 -6.65 -6.65 6.36
CA ALA A 8 -5.43 -6.12 6.96
C ALA A 8 -4.73 -5.11 6.04
N LEU A 9 -4.64 -5.42 4.75
CA LEU A 9 -4.09 -4.51 3.74
C LEU A 9 -4.92 -3.23 3.58
N GLN A 10 -6.25 -3.34 3.51
CA GLN A 10 -7.14 -2.18 3.43
C GLN A 10 -6.96 -1.24 4.63
N MET A 11 -6.94 -1.79 5.85
CA MET A 11 -6.70 -1.00 7.06
C MET A 11 -5.31 -0.35 7.07
N PHE A 12 -4.28 -1.09 6.65
CA PHE A 12 -2.91 -0.58 6.56
C PHE A 12 -2.79 0.63 5.63
N LEU A 13 -3.46 0.56 4.48
CA LEU A 13 -3.46 1.63 3.47
C LEU A 13 -4.32 2.83 3.91
N ALA A 14 -5.48 2.58 4.53
CA ALA A 14 -6.34 3.64 5.05
C ALA A 14 -5.63 4.50 6.12
N GLN A 15 -4.97 3.86 7.09
CA GLN A 15 -4.20 4.57 8.13
C GLN A 15 -3.08 5.45 7.55
N ARG A 16 -2.56 5.10 6.36
CA ARG A 16 -1.51 5.85 5.65
C ARG A 16 -2.03 6.82 4.60
N ALA A 17 -3.32 6.75 4.26
CA ALA A 17 -3.98 7.82 3.54
C ALA A 17 -4.22 9.01 4.49
N ASP A 18 -4.58 8.72 5.74
CA ASP A 18 -4.88 9.74 6.75
C ASP A 18 -3.63 10.32 7.41
N ALA A 19 -2.64 9.47 7.71
CA ALA A 19 -1.33 9.94 8.14
C ALA A 19 -0.54 10.38 6.90
N ARG A 20 0.20 11.49 6.94
CA ARG A 20 1.16 11.86 5.87
C ARG A 20 2.35 10.88 5.73
N THR A 21 2.18 9.65 6.20
CA THR A 21 3.20 8.61 6.25
C THR A 21 3.11 7.76 5.00
N GLU A 22 4.20 7.75 4.24
CA GLU A 22 4.26 7.01 2.98
C GLU A 22 4.25 5.49 3.21
N ILE A 23 3.74 4.73 2.24
CA ILE A 23 3.91 3.29 2.28
C ILE A 23 5.38 2.93 2.06
N PRO A 24 5.87 1.80 2.61
CA PRO A 24 7.23 1.36 2.37
C PRO A 24 7.49 1.10 0.87
N THR A 25 8.53 1.74 0.33
CA THR A 25 8.99 1.55 -1.05
C THR A 25 10.43 1.02 -1.08
N ARG A 26 10.81 0.41 -2.21
CA ARG A 26 12.17 -0.01 -2.53
C ARG A 26 12.40 0.24 -4.02
N ASN A 27 13.40 1.04 -4.36
CA ASN A 27 13.70 1.43 -5.75
C ASN A 27 12.51 2.05 -6.50
N GLY A 28 11.71 2.89 -5.83
CA GLY A 28 10.53 3.53 -6.42
C GLY A 28 9.28 2.64 -6.56
N ALA A 29 9.37 1.34 -6.23
CA ALA A 29 8.24 0.42 -6.24
C ALA A 29 7.79 0.04 -4.81
N PRO A 30 6.55 -0.42 -4.60
CA PRO A 30 6.10 -0.91 -3.29
C PRO A 30 6.98 -2.04 -2.76
N ASN A 31 7.40 -1.93 -1.50
CA ASN A 31 8.16 -2.98 -0.84
C ASN A 31 7.19 -4.05 -0.32
N LEU A 32 6.77 -4.96 -1.20
CA LEU A 32 5.77 -5.99 -0.91
C LEU A 32 6.13 -6.84 0.32
N SER A 33 7.42 -7.16 0.51
CA SER A 33 7.88 -7.94 1.66
C SER A 33 7.63 -7.22 2.99
N LEU A 34 7.95 -5.92 3.06
CA LEU A 34 7.76 -5.14 4.27
C LEU A 34 6.28 -4.83 4.51
N ILE A 35 5.52 -4.53 3.46
CA ILE A 35 4.08 -4.32 3.55
C ILE A 35 3.38 -5.57 4.07
N ALA A 36 3.66 -6.75 3.50
CA ALA A 36 3.06 -8.00 3.94
C ALA A 36 3.39 -8.30 5.41
N LYS A 37 4.67 -8.09 5.81
CA LYS A 37 5.11 -8.22 7.21
C LYS A 37 4.33 -7.30 8.14
N LEU A 38 4.14 -6.03 7.78
CA LEU A 38 3.39 -5.06 8.59
C LEU A 38 1.89 -5.37 8.64
N CYS A 39 1.34 -6.01 7.60
CA CYS A 39 -0.05 -6.44 7.56
C CYS A 39 -0.26 -7.84 8.18
N GLY A 40 0.81 -8.54 8.58
CA GLY A 40 0.72 -9.86 9.21
C GLY A 40 0.47 -11.03 8.25
N PHE A 41 0.82 -10.91 6.96
CA PHE A 41 0.66 -11.98 5.97
C PHE A 41 1.91 -12.21 5.10
N SER A 42 1.92 -13.29 4.31
CA SER A 42 3.03 -13.60 3.38
C SER A 42 2.94 -12.79 2.09
N ARG A 43 4.09 -12.32 1.58
CA ARG A 43 4.19 -11.62 0.29
C ARG A 43 3.54 -12.39 -0.86
N ASP A 44 3.55 -13.72 -0.81
CA ASP A 44 2.93 -14.57 -1.83
C ASP A 44 1.46 -14.26 -2.06
N TYR A 45 0.78 -13.70 -1.06
CA TYR A 45 -0.59 -13.24 -1.19
C TYR A 45 -0.76 -12.22 -2.32
N PHE A 46 0.19 -11.30 -2.54
CA PHE A 46 0.12 -10.33 -3.64
C PHE A 46 0.23 -10.96 -5.03
N TYR A 47 0.84 -12.15 -5.15
CA TYR A 47 0.94 -12.85 -6.43
C TYR A 47 -0.25 -13.77 -6.68
N LYS A 48 -0.91 -14.25 -5.62
CA LYS A 48 -2.07 -15.17 -5.69
C LYS A 48 -3.41 -14.46 -5.64
N ASN A 49 -3.46 -13.24 -5.12
CA ASN A 49 -4.67 -12.45 -5.01
C ASN A 49 -4.55 -11.18 -5.88
N PRO A 50 -5.19 -11.15 -7.06
CA PRO A 50 -5.16 -9.98 -7.94
C PRO A 50 -5.80 -8.75 -7.32
N GLU A 51 -6.85 -8.91 -6.50
CA GLU A 51 -7.52 -7.80 -5.81
C GLU A 51 -6.57 -7.09 -4.83
N ALA A 52 -5.74 -7.85 -4.11
CA ALA A 52 -4.74 -7.28 -3.22
C ALA A 52 -3.66 -6.48 -3.99
N LYS A 53 -3.31 -6.94 -5.20
CA LYS A 53 -2.36 -6.25 -6.07
C LYS A 53 -2.95 -4.96 -6.63
N GLU A 54 -4.17 -5.02 -7.16
CA GLU A 54 -4.90 -3.85 -7.67
C GLU A 54 -5.10 -2.77 -6.60
N LEU A 55 -5.43 -3.18 -5.37
CA LEU A 55 -5.60 -2.25 -4.25
C LEU A 55 -4.31 -1.47 -3.95
N LEU A 56 -3.17 -2.16 -3.97
CA LEU A 56 -1.87 -1.54 -3.73
C LEU A 56 -1.45 -0.62 -4.89
N ASP A 57 -1.67 -1.06 -6.12
CA ASP A 57 -1.33 -0.28 -7.32
C ASP A 57 -2.15 1.02 -7.39
N ARG A 58 -3.46 0.95 -7.13
CA ARG A 58 -4.34 2.12 -7.07
C ARG A 58 -3.90 3.13 -6.00
N HIS A 59 -3.41 2.64 -4.86
CA HIS A 59 -2.88 3.51 -3.81
C HIS A 59 -1.59 4.23 -4.27
N MET A 60 -0.74 3.55 -5.03
CA MET A 60 0.46 4.16 -5.62
C MET A 60 0.12 5.22 -6.65
N GLU A 61 -0.81 4.94 -7.57
CA GLU A 61 -1.25 5.86 -8.64
C GLU A 61 -1.88 7.14 -8.10
N SER A 62 -2.70 7.01 -7.05
CA SER A 62 -3.34 8.15 -6.38
C SER A 62 -2.31 9.11 -5.76
N ARG A 63 -1.11 8.61 -5.40
CA ARG A 63 -0.03 9.39 -4.79
C ARG A 63 0.87 10.04 -5.85
N THR A 64 1.11 9.38 -6.99
CA THR A 64 1.81 9.99 -8.13
C THR A 64 0.98 11.10 -8.78
N SER A 65 -0.34 10.95 -8.87
CA SER A 65 -1.23 12.00 -9.40
C SER A 65 -1.43 13.18 -8.42
N GLY A 66 -1.30 12.94 -7.12
CA GLY A 66 -1.43 13.98 -6.07
C GLY A 66 -0.16 14.79 -5.80
N HIS A 67 1.01 14.39 -6.30
CA HIS A 67 2.29 15.07 -6.04
C HIS A 67 2.59 16.24 -7.00
N GLN A 68 1.74 16.51 -8.01
CA GLN A 68 1.90 17.68 -8.90
C GLN A 68 1.13 18.95 -8.45
N ALA A 69 0.41 18.94 -7.33
CA ALA A 69 -0.43 20.07 -6.91
C ALA A 69 0.16 20.95 -5.78
N ARG A 70 1.45 20.82 -5.46
CA ARG A 70 2.12 21.69 -4.45
C ARG A 70 3.54 22.08 -4.83
N ALA A 71 3.68 22.57 -6.06
CA ALA A 71 4.64 23.62 -6.35
C ALA A 71 3.80 24.83 -6.81
N LEU A 72 3.55 25.76 -5.90
CA LEU A 72 3.15 27.10 -6.25
C LEU A 72 4.14 28.08 -5.59
N PRO A 73 4.48 29.17 -6.29
CA PRO A 73 5.61 30.06 -6.02
C PRO A 73 5.56 30.76 -4.65
#